data_AF-A0A923VNZ3-F1
#
_entry.id   AF-A0A923VNZ3-F1
#
_cell.length_a   1.000
_cell.length_b   1.000
_cell.length_c   1.000
_cell.angle_alpha   90.00
_cell.angle_beta   90.00
_cell.angle_gamma   90.00
#
_symmetry.space_group_name_H-M   'P 1'
#
loop_
_entity.id
_entity.type
_entity.pdbx_description
1 polymer ?
#
loop_
_entity_poly.entity_id
_entity_poly.type
_entity_poly.pdbx_seq_one_letter_code
_entity_poly.pdbx_strand_id
1 'polypeptide(L)'
;MRTVAVVDYGMGNLRSVSQAVQEAAKGSGFEVIVTARPEEVRAAERVVLPGQGAMPDCMRELRESGLRESVMEAAAAKPLFGVCVGMQMLLDHSHEGPTDGLGLIPGEVVRFALAGRLQPDGSRFKVPQMGWNQVIQARPHALWDTIPPDSYFYFVHSFYARPSDARHSVGEADYGGRFTAAVARDNI
;
A
#
# COMPACT_ATOMS: atom_id res chain seq x y z
N MET A 1 15.13 -20.58 -8.77
CA MET A 1 14.81 -19.34 -9.50
C MET A 1 14.22 -18.39 -8.47
N ARG A 2 14.65 -17.13 -8.41
CA ARG A 2 14.12 -16.20 -7.39
C ARG A 2 12.76 -15.69 -7.84
N THR A 3 11.78 -15.60 -6.95
CA THR A 3 10.42 -15.21 -7.27
C THR A 3 9.93 -14.01 -6.45
N VAL A 4 9.05 -13.24 -7.07
CA VAL A 4 8.19 -12.24 -6.41
C VAL A 4 6.77 -12.79 -6.45
N ALA A 5 6.17 -13.04 -5.30
CA ALA A 5 4.78 -13.46 -5.19
C ALA A 5 3.87 -12.23 -5.11
N VAL A 6 2.97 -12.08 -6.08
CA VAL A 6 1.83 -11.17 -6.00
C VAL A 6 0.66 -11.97 -5.40
N VAL A 7 0.23 -11.56 -4.21
CA VAL A 7 -0.78 -12.30 -3.44
C VAL A 7 -2.16 -12.10 -4.07
N ASP A 8 -2.76 -13.19 -4.55
CA ASP A 8 -4.14 -13.26 -5.03
C ASP A 8 -5.02 -13.88 -3.94
N TYR A 9 -5.63 -13.01 -3.14
CA TYR A 9 -6.61 -13.40 -2.15
C TYR A 9 -8.04 -13.05 -2.60
N GLY A 10 -8.26 -12.82 -3.90
CA GLY A 10 -9.57 -12.45 -4.47
C GLY A 10 -9.86 -10.94 -4.51
N MET A 11 -8.95 -10.08 -4.01
CA MET A 11 -9.13 -8.62 -4.04
C MET A 11 -7.91 -7.92 -4.65
N GLY A 12 -8.16 -6.77 -5.29
CA GLY A 12 -7.12 -5.92 -5.90
C GLY A 12 -7.14 -5.91 -7.42
N ASN A 13 -6.44 -4.94 -8.01
CA ASN A 13 -6.23 -4.86 -9.45
C ASN A 13 -5.05 -5.75 -9.86
N LEU A 14 -5.22 -7.07 -9.73
CA LEU A 14 -4.16 -8.07 -9.93
C LEU A 14 -3.50 -7.94 -11.29
N ARG A 15 -4.28 -7.72 -12.36
CA ARG A 15 -3.74 -7.58 -13.71
C ARG A 15 -2.77 -6.41 -13.82
N SER A 16 -3.15 -5.22 -13.35
CA SER A 16 -2.28 -4.05 -13.50
C SER A 16 -1.08 -4.12 -12.55
N VAL A 17 -1.27 -4.59 -11.32
CA VAL A 17 -0.17 -4.74 -10.35
C VAL A 17 0.83 -5.78 -10.83
N SER A 18 0.38 -6.98 -11.21
CA SER A 18 1.28 -8.02 -11.72
C SER A 18 2.04 -7.59 -12.97
N GLN A 19 1.41 -6.88 -13.91
CA GLN A 19 2.11 -6.34 -15.08
C GLN A 19 3.18 -5.30 -14.71
N ALA A 20 2.88 -4.39 -13.77
CA ALA A 20 3.86 -3.41 -13.29
C ALA A 20 5.04 -4.10 -12.59
N VAL A 21 4.78 -5.11 -11.76
CA VAL A 21 5.83 -5.89 -11.08
C VAL A 21 6.64 -6.71 -12.08
N GLN A 22 6.01 -7.31 -13.09
CA GLN A 22 6.68 -8.00 -14.20
C GLN A 22 7.61 -7.07 -14.98
N GLU A 23 7.15 -5.86 -15.30
CA GLU A 23 7.98 -4.84 -15.96
C GLU A 23 9.19 -4.49 -15.09
N ALA A 24 8.97 -4.20 -13.81
CA ALA A 24 10.03 -3.88 -12.85
C ALA A 24 11.02 -5.04 -12.62
N ALA A 25 10.58 -6.28 -12.81
CA ALA A 25 11.41 -7.48 -12.64
C ALA A 25 12.28 -7.80 -13.86
N LYS A 26 12.07 -7.17 -15.03
CA LYS A 26 12.86 -7.46 -16.24
C LYS A 26 14.35 -7.23 -15.98
N GLY A 27 15.17 -8.24 -16.32
CA GLY A 27 16.63 -8.19 -16.13
C GLY A 27 17.10 -8.32 -14.67
N SER A 28 16.20 -8.44 -13.69
CA SER A 28 16.55 -8.58 -12.27
C SER A 28 16.87 -10.01 -11.84
N GLY A 29 16.53 -11.00 -12.67
CA GLY A 29 16.62 -12.42 -12.34
C GLY A 29 15.53 -12.92 -11.39
N PHE A 30 14.49 -12.11 -11.16
CA PHE A 30 13.26 -12.53 -10.49
C PHE A 30 12.17 -12.91 -11.49
N GLU A 31 11.45 -13.97 -11.19
CA GLU A 31 10.21 -14.36 -11.85
C GLU A 31 9.01 -13.87 -11.03
N VAL A 32 7.98 -13.34 -11.68
CA VAL A 32 6.79 -12.86 -10.98
C VAL A 32 5.68 -13.89 -11.10
N ILE A 33 5.21 -14.37 -9.96
CA ILE A 33 4.08 -15.31 -9.89
C ILE A 33 2.89 -14.60 -9.23
N VAL A 34 1.69 -14.84 -9.77
CA VAL A 34 0.43 -14.47 -9.11
C VAL A 34 -0.08 -15.74 -8.46
N THR A 35 -0.33 -15.70 -7.15
CA THR A 35 -0.62 -16.92 -6.40
C THR A 35 -1.66 -16.72 -5.31
N ALA A 36 -2.57 -17.69 -5.22
CA ALA A 36 -3.50 -17.86 -4.13
C ALA A 36 -3.06 -18.96 -3.14
N ARG A 37 -1.80 -19.41 -3.23
CA ARG A 37 -1.28 -20.57 -2.50
C ARG A 37 -0.30 -20.14 -1.40
N PRO A 38 -0.60 -20.37 -0.11
CA PRO A 38 0.25 -19.95 1.01
C PRO A 38 1.70 -20.46 0.93
N GLU A 39 1.91 -21.68 0.42
CA GLU A 39 3.24 -22.26 0.25
C GLU A 39 4.10 -21.51 -0.76
N GLU A 40 3.51 -20.93 -1.80
CA GLU A 40 4.26 -20.13 -2.79
C GLU A 40 4.65 -18.76 -2.22
N VAL A 41 3.77 -18.15 -1.41
CA VAL A 41 4.09 -16.92 -0.69
C VAL A 41 5.25 -17.14 0.29
N ARG A 42 5.24 -18.28 1.00
CA ARG A 42 6.33 -18.67 1.90
C ARG A 42 7.63 -18.97 1.16
N ALA A 43 7.57 -19.56 -0.03
CA ALA A 43 8.75 -19.90 -0.82
C ALA A 43 9.36 -18.68 -1.52
N ALA A 44 8.56 -17.68 -1.91
CA ALA A 44 9.03 -16.52 -2.65
C ALA A 44 10.03 -15.66 -1.87
N GLU A 45 10.97 -15.01 -2.56
CA GLU A 45 11.96 -14.14 -1.92
C GLU A 45 11.41 -12.73 -1.62
N ARG A 46 10.34 -12.31 -2.31
CA ARG A 46 9.67 -11.02 -2.09
C ARG A 46 8.16 -11.18 -2.26
N VAL A 47 7.40 -10.36 -1.56
CA VAL A 47 5.94 -10.39 -1.61
C VAL A 47 5.38 -9.03 -1.98
N VAL A 48 4.37 -9.01 -2.84
CA VAL A 48 3.55 -7.85 -3.15
C VAL A 48 2.13 -8.14 -2.67
N LEU A 49 1.63 -7.30 -1.76
CA LEU A 49 0.27 -7.35 -1.25
C LEU A 49 -0.56 -6.24 -1.92
N PRO A 50 -1.30 -6.53 -3.00
CA PRO A 50 -2.24 -5.57 -3.57
C PRO A 50 -3.49 -5.45 -2.69
N GLY A 51 -4.28 -4.40 -2.91
CA GLY A 51 -5.63 -4.31 -2.35
C GLY A 51 -6.45 -3.20 -2.99
N GLN A 52 -7.74 -3.46 -3.20
CA GLN A 52 -8.71 -2.51 -3.74
C GLN A 52 -10.09 -2.80 -3.16
N GLY A 53 -10.88 -1.77 -2.89
CA GLY A 53 -12.20 -1.89 -2.28
C GLY A 53 -12.18 -1.39 -0.84
N ALA A 54 -13.12 -1.85 -0.03
CA ALA A 54 -13.20 -1.45 1.37
C ALA A 54 -12.24 -2.30 2.23
N MET A 55 -11.66 -1.69 3.26
CA MET A 55 -10.81 -2.39 4.24
C MET A 55 -11.44 -3.68 4.82
N PRO A 56 -12.72 -3.71 5.24
CA PRO A 56 -13.32 -4.89 5.87
C PRO A 56 -13.36 -6.08 4.93
N ASP A 57 -13.66 -5.84 3.65
CA ASP A 57 -13.68 -6.86 2.62
C ASP A 57 -12.26 -7.39 2.38
N CYS A 58 -11.27 -6.50 2.23
CA CYS A 58 -9.88 -6.94 2.03
C CYS A 58 -9.36 -7.80 3.20
N MET A 59 -9.61 -7.39 4.44
CA MET A 59 -9.18 -8.16 5.62
C MET A 59 -9.98 -9.48 5.79
N ARG A 60 -11.25 -9.51 5.40
CA ARG A 60 -12.06 -10.75 5.37
C ARG A 60 -11.52 -11.72 4.33
N GLU A 61 -11.40 -11.30 3.08
CA GLU A 61 -10.95 -12.17 1.98
C GLU A 61 -9.50 -12.68 2.23
N LEU A 62 -8.61 -11.84 2.79
CA LEU A 62 -7.25 -12.28 3.14
C LEU A 62 -7.25 -13.39 4.21
N ARG A 63 -8.20 -13.33 5.16
CA ARG A 63 -8.37 -14.36 6.19
C ARG A 63 -9.02 -15.62 5.62
N GLU A 64 -10.09 -15.47 4.84
CA GLU A 64 -10.87 -16.60 4.30
C GLU A 64 -10.12 -17.38 3.20
N SER A 65 -9.25 -16.70 2.44
CA SER A 65 -8.32 -17.36 1.51
C SER A 65 -7.23 -18.20 2.18
N GLY A 66 -7.04 -18.08 3.50
CA GLY A 66 -5.96 -18.75 4.23
C GLY A 66 -4.56 -18.14 4.01
N LEU A 67 -4.45 -17.02 3.27
CA LEU A 67 -3.17 -16.40 2.93
C LEU A 67 -2.62 -15.52 4.06
N ARG A 68 -3.46 -15.01 4.97
CA ARG A 68 -3.07 -14.11 6.06
C ARG A 68 -1.79 -14.54 6.77
N GLU A 69 -1.70 -15.80 7.19
CA GLU A 69 -0.55 -16.29 7.96
C GLU A 69 0.74 -16.24 7.13
N SER A 70 0.69 -16.71 5.88
CA SER A 70 1.85 -16.65 4.98
C SER A 70 2.31 -15.22 4.67
N VAL A 71 1.37 -14.27 4.60
CA VAL A 71 1.70 -12.83 4.45
C VAL A 71 2.38 -12.29 5.71
N MET A 72 1.89 -12.64 6.89
CA MET A 72 2.51 -12.23 8.17
C MET A 72 3.90 -12.82 8.35
N GLU A 73 4.08 -14.11 8.03
CA GLU A 73 5.38 -14.77 8.04
C GLU A 73 6.35 -14.10 7.05
N ALA A 74 5.89 -13.76 5.84
CA ALA A 74 6.69 -13.05 4.86
C ALA A 74 7.08 -11.64 5.36
N ALA A 75 6.12 -10.89 5.90
CA ALA A 75 6.35 -9.56 6.47
C ALA A 75 7.41 -9.57 7.58
N ALA A 76 7.59 -10.68 8.30
CA ALA A 76 8.60 -10.81 9.34
C ALA A 76 10.01 -11.19 8.82
N ALA A 77 10.12 -11.74 7.61
CA ALA A 77 11.34 -12.42 7.16
C ALA A 77 11.92 -11.90 5.84
N LYS A 78 11.12 -11.24 4.99
CA LYS A 78 11.51 -10.88 3.63
C LYS A 78 10.79 -9.61 3.15
N PRO A 79 11.28 -8.92 2.10
CA PRO A 79 10.65 -7.69 1.64
C PRO A 79 9.17 -7.88 1.26
N LEU A 80 8.30 -7.02 1.81
CA LEU A 80 6.88 -6.98 1.49
C LEU A 80 6.51 -5.58 1.00
N PHE A 81 5.82 -5.50 -0.14
CA PHE A 81 5.38 -4.23 -0.72
C PHE A 81 3.84 -4.17 -0.80
N GLY A 82 3.22 -3.30 0.00
CA GLY A 82 1.78 -3.08 0.00
C GLY A 82 1.34 -2.03 -1.03
N VAL A 83 0.28 -2.28 -1.79
CA VAL A 83 -0.26 -1.33 -2.78
C VAL A 83 -1.68 -0.91 -2.43
N CYS A 84 -1.92 0.40 -2.33
CA CYS A 84 -3.23 1.00 -2.04
C CYS A 84 -3.84 0.44 -0.73
N VAL A 85 -4.91 -0.34 -0.78
CA VAL A 85 -5.48 -0.95 0.44
C VAL A 85 -4.51 -1.96 1.04
N GLY A 86 -3.70 -2.64 0.22
CA GLY A 86 -2.64 -3.53 0.72
C GLY A 86 -1.60 -2.81 1.56
N MET A 87 -1.32 -1.52 1.28
CA MET A 87 -0.50 -0.66 2.16
C MET A 87 -1.25 -0.32 3.45
N GLN A 88 -2.52 0.05 3.34
CA GLN A 88 -3.37 0.43 4.48
C GLN A 88 -3.59 -0.74 5.46
N MET A 89 -3.67 -1.97 4.95
CA MET A 89 -3.80 -3.20 5.75
C MET A 89 -2.61 -3.41 6.69
N LEU A 90 -1.45 -2.80 6.43
CA LEU A 90 -0.26 -2.95 7.26
C LEU A 90 -0.37 -2.21 8.61
N LEU A 91 -1.31 -1.27 8.73
CA LEU A 91 -1.52 -0.48 9.94
C LEU A 91 -2.35 -1.24 10.98
N ASP A 92 -2.54 -0.66 12.17
CA ASP A 92 -3.29 -1.31 13.25
C ASP A 92 -4.80 -1.35 12.95
N HIS A 93 -5.36 -0.24 12.48
CA HIS A 93 -6.82 -0.09 12.39
C HIS A 93 -7.26 0.85 11.25
N SER A 94 -8.42 0.59 10.66
CA SER A 94 -9.05 1.45 9.67
C SER A 94 -10.41 1.94 10.12
N HIS A 95 -10.67 3.23 9.89
CA HIS A 95 -11.97 3.86 10.13
C HIS A 95 -12.97 3.55 9.00
N GLU A 96 -12.53 2.98 7.87
CA GLU A 96 -13.41 2.52 6.80
C GLU A 96 -14.09 1.21 7.20
N GLY A 97 -15.31 1.32 7.77
CA GLY A 97 -15.99 0.17 8.37
C GLY A 97 -15.11 -0.42 9.48
N PRO A 98 -15.07 0.17 10.68
CA PRO A 98 -14.06 -0.07 11.72
C PRO A 98 -13.50 -1.50 11.73
N THR A 99 -12.26 -1.66 11.28
CA THR A 99 -11.62 -2.96 11.02
C THR A 99 -10.17 -2.94 11.44
N ASP A 100 -9.74 -3.98 12.15
CA ASP A 100 -8.33 -4.19 12.49
C ASP A 100 -7.54 -4.62 11.26
N GLY A 101 -6.38 -4.00 11.07
CA GLY A 101 -5.41 -4.38 10.05
C GLY A 101 -4.51 -5.52 10.50
N LEU A 102 -3.31 -5.58 9.93
CA LEU A 102 -2.28 -6.57 10.22
C LEU A 102 -1.40 -6.16 11.42
N GLY A 103 -1.43 -4.89 11.83
CA GLY A 103 -0.69 -4.40 13.00
C GLY A 103 0.83 -4.45 12.84
N LEU A 104 1.33 -4.30 11.61
CA LEU A 104 2.76 -4.34 11.31
C LEU A 104 3.41 -2.96 11.46
N ILE A 105 2.65 -1.89 11.22
CA ILE A 105 3.09 -0.50 11.39
C ILE A 105 2.09 0.22 12.31
N PRO A 106 2.53 0.71 13.48
CA PRO A 106 1.63 1.40 14.40
C PRO A 106 0.96 2.61 13.74
N GLY A 107 -0.36 2.69 13.82
CA GLY A 107 -1.14 3.77 13.23
C GLY A 107 -2.52 3.35 12.72
N GLU A 108 -3.17 4.29 12.06
CA GLU A 108 -4.55 4.14 11.65
C GLU A 108 -4.81 4.65 10.23
N VAL A 109 -5.90 4.20 9.62
CA VAL A 109 -6.36 4.64 8.30
C VAL A 109 -7.61 5.48 8.48
N VAL A 110 -7.53 6.77 8.17
CA VAL A 110 -8.57 7.77 8.49
C VAL A 110 -9.14 8.40 7.23
N ARG A 111 -10.40 8.86 7.30
CA ARG A 111 -11.09 9.50 6.18
C ARG A 111 -10.60 10.95 5.98
N PHE A 112 -10.51 11.40 4.74
CA PHE A 112 -10.42 12.83 4.44
C PHE A 112 -11.68 13.57 4.93
N ALA A 113 -11.52 14.41 5.96
CA ALA A 113 -12.57 15.29 6.48
C ALA A 113 -12.52 16.67 5.78
N LEU A 114 -12.79 16.69 4.47
CA LEU A 114 -12.63 17.88 3.62
C LEU A 114 -13.95 18.50 3.13
N ALA A 115 -15.08 17.98 3.60
CA ALA A 115 -16.40 18.50 3.21
C ALA A 115 -16.52 20.00 3.51
N GLY A 116 -16.95 20.77 2.50
CA GLY A 116 -17.11 22.23 2.62
C GLY A 116 -15.81 23.05 2.54
N ARG A 117 -14.64 22.42 2.53
CA ARG A 117 -13.35 23.12 2.40
C ARG A 117 -13.05 23.47 0.94
N LEU A 118 -12.34 24.59 0.76
CA LEU A 118 -11.89 25.08 -0.54
C LEU A 118 -10.40 24.85 -0.75
N GLN A 119 -10.02 24.57 -1.99
CA GLN A 119 -8.66 24.53 -2.48
C GLN A 119 -8.13 25.96 -2.74
N PRO A 120 -6.81 26.14 -2.92
CA PRO A 120 -6.22 27.45 -3.20
C PRO A 120 -6.80 28.14 -4.45
N ASP A 121 -7.27 27.37 -5.43
CA ASP A 121 -7.90 27.86 -6.66
C ASP A 121 -9.40 28.23 -6.48
N GLY A 122 -9.93 28.12 -5.26
CA GLY A 122 -11.33 28.40 -4.93
C GLY A 122 -12.29 27.24 -5.23
N SER A 123 -11.83 26.14 -5.80
CA SER A 123 -12.66 24.95 -6.02
C SER A 123 -12.88 24.17 -4.71
N ARG A 124 -13.90 23.30 -4.65
CA ARG A 124 -14.15 22.46 -3.48
C ARG A 124 -13.26 21.22 -3.50
N PHE A 125 -12.73 20.82 -2.34
CA PHE A 125 -12.14 19.50 -2.18
C PHE A 125 -13.18 18.40 -2.48
N LYS A 126 -12.74 17.35 -3.18
CA LYS A 126 -13.57 16.17 -3.49
C LYS A 126 -13.04 14.97 -2.70
N VAL A 127 -13.93 14.10 -2.24
CA VAL A 127 -13.54 12.83 -1.60
C VAL A 127 -14.26 11.72 -2.37
N PRO A 128 -13.56 10.74 -2.98
CA PRO A 128 -12.12 10.47 -2.85
C PRO A 128 -11.21 11.55 -3.47
N GLN A 129 -9.98 11.65 -2.97
CA GLN A 129 -8.90 12.25 -3.74
C GLN A 129 -8.70 11.38 -4.98
N MET A 130 -8.86 11.97 -6.17
CA MET A 130 -8.72 11.25 -7.43
C MET A 130 -7.91 12.08 -8.42
N GLY A 131 -6.75 11.58 -8.83
CA GLY A 131 -5.89 12.24 -9.80
C GLY A 131 -4.42 12.18 -9.42
N TRP A 132 -3.61 12.88 -10.22
CA TRP A 132 -2.17 12.97 -10.02
C TRP A 132 -1.85 14.01 -8.95
N ASN A 133 -1.07 13.62 -7.95
CA ASN A 133 -0.58 14.51 -6.90
C ASN A 133 0.93 14.29 -6.68
N GLN A 134 1.64 15.32 -6.25
CA GLN A 134 3.07 15.25 -6.01
C GLN A 134 3.35 14.55 -4.68
N VAL A 135 4.39 13.73 -4.65
CA VAL A 135 4.88 13.09 -3.42
C VAL A 135 6.21 13.71 -3.01
N ILE A 136 6.21 14.21 -1.78
CA ILE A 136 7.38 14.72 -1.07
C ILE A 136 8.07 13.51 -0.42
N GLN A 137 9.34 13.29 -0.75
CA GLN A 137 10.16 12.25 -0.14
C GLN A 137 10.56 12.71 1.27
N ALA A 138 9.90 12.19 2.30
CA ALA A 138 10.06 12.66 3.69
C ALA A 138 11.40 12.25 4.32
N ARG A 139 12.00 11.16 3.82
CA ARG A 139 13.33 10.67 4.20
C ARG A 139 13.95 9.83 3.07
N PRO A 140 15.27 9.62 3.05
CA PRO A 140 15.90 8.68 2.14
C PRO A 140 15.28 7.28 2.27
N HIS A 141 15.02 6.65 1.12
CA HIS A 141 14.51 5.29 1.03
C HIS A 141 14.90 4.70 -0.33
N ALA A 142 15.22 3.42 -0.39
CA ALA A 142 15.71 2.77 -1.62
C ALA A 142 14.71 2.85 -2.80
N LEU A 143 13.41 2.96 -2.50
CA LEU A 143 12.37 3.15 -3.53
C LEU A 143 12.40 4.55 -4.18
N TRP A 144 13.15 5.50 -3.63
CA TRP A 144 13.29 6.85 -4.14
C TRP A 144 14.51 7.06 -5.03
N ASP A 145 15.47 6.13 -5.05
CA ASP A 145 16.80 6.33 -5.66
C ASP A 145 16.78 6.78 -7.14
N THR A 146 15.71 6.45 -7.88
CA THR A 146 15.56 6.82 -9.30
C THR A 146 14.37 7.73 -9.58
N ILE A 147 13.69 8.20 -8.52
CA ILE A 147 12.49 9.01 -8.62
C ILE A 147 12.86 10.46 -8.27
N PRO A 148 12.71 11.41 -9.21
CA PRO A 148 12.93 12.83 -8.92
C PRO A 148 12.03 13.32 -7.78
N PRO A 149 12.50 14.26 -6.93
CA PRO A 149 11.64 14.96 -5.98
C PRO A 149 10.40 15.55 -6.65
N ASP A 150 9.30 15.63 -5.91
CA ASP A 150 8.03 16.20 -6.35
C ASP A 150 7.41 15.54 -7.60
N SER A 151 7.81 14.29 -7.89
CA SER A 151 7.21 13.48 -8.94
C SER A 151 5.72 13.22 -8.66
N TYR A 152 4.94 13.16 -9.73
CA TYR A 152 3.51 12.89 -9.65
C TYR A 152 3.23 11.39 -9.55
N PHE A 153 2.33 11.04 -8.63
CA PHE A 153 1.75 9.71 -8.49
C PHE A 153 0.23 9.80 -8.59
N TYR A 154 -0.40 8.73 -9.09
CA TYR A 154 -1.85 8.68 -9.22
C TYR A 154 -2.49 8.18 -7.91
N PHE A 155 -3.44 8.94 -7.38
CA PHE A 155 -4.19 8.64 -6.18
C PHE A 155 -5.66 8.41 -6.51
N VAL A 156 -6.28 7.43 -5.84
CA VAL A 156 -7.74 7.22 -5.83
C VAL A 156 -8.17 6.62 -4.49
N HIS A 157 -8.37 7.45 -3.47
CA HIS A 157 -8.73 6.99 -2.13
C HIS A 157 -9.51 8.04 -1.32
N SER A 158 -10.43 7.56 -0.48
CA SER A 158 -11.16 8.42 0.48
C SER A 158 -10.52 8.42 1.87
N PHE A 159 -9.68 7.42 2.14
CA PHE A 159 -9.00 7.22 3.41
C PHE A 159 -7.49 7.20 3.18
N TYR A 160 -6.71 7.62 4.16
CA TYR A 160 -5.25 7.71 4.07
C TYR A 160 -4.59 7.14 5.34
N ALA A 161 -3.35 6.68 5.20
CA ALA A 161 -2.58 6.17 6.31
C ALA A 161 -2.09 7.32 7.21
N ARG A 162 -2.25 7.14 8.52
CA ARG A 162 -1.73 8.01 9.58
C ARG A 162 -0.93 7.14 10.56
N PRO A 163 0.35 6.87 10.26
CA PRO A 163 1.23 6.20 11.20
C PRO A 163 1.31 6.97 12.52
N SER A 164 1.37 6.26 13.65
CA SER A 164 1.53 6.88 14.97
C SER A 164 2.92 7.50 15.16
N ASP A 165 3.90 7.06 14.37
CA ASP A 165 5.27 7.59 14.35
C ASP A 165 5.61 8.10 12.95
N ALA A 166 5.97 9.38 12.86
CA ALA A 166 6.32 10.05 11.61
C ALA A 166 7.51 9.38 10.89
N ARG A 167 8.37 8.64 11.59
CA ARG A 167 9.49 7.91 10.99
C ARG A 167 9.03 6.83 10.02
N HIS A 168 7.80 6.33 10.17
CA HIS A 168 7.23 5.35 9.24
C HIS A 168 6.67 6.00 7.97
N SER A 169 6.58 7.33 7.89
CA SER A 169 6.20 8.05 6.67
C SER A 169 7.46 8.30 5.83
N VAL A 170 7.58 7.63 4.68
CA VAL A 170 8.71 7.83 3.75
C VAL A 170 8.35 8.70 2.55
N GLY A 171 7.04 8.82 2.26
CA GLY A 171 6.50 9.72 1.26
C GLY A 171 5.23 10.39 1.79
N GLU A 172 5.12 11.70 1.57
CA GLU A 172 3.99 12.52 1.98
C GLU A 172 3.39 13.26 0.79
N ALA A 173 2.10 13.57 0.84
CA ALA A 173 1.46 14.46 -0.12
C ALA A 173 0.52 15.41 0.63
N ASP A 174 0.16 16.53 -0.01
CA ASP A 174 -0.85 17.45 0.54
C ASP A 174 -2.17 17.30 -0.23
N TYR A 175 -3.25 17.06 0.52
CA TYR A 175 -4.61 17.17 0.01
C TYR A 175 -5.53 17.72 1.09
N GLY A 176 -5.48 19.04 1.27
CA GLY A 176 -6.19 19.72 2.36
C GLY A 176 -5.48 19.58 3.71
N GLY A 177 -4.18 19.28 3.66
CA GLY A 177 -3.32 18.89 4.77
C GLY A 177 -2.41 17.74 4.36
N ARG A 178 -1.26 17.61 5.04
CA ARG A 178 -0.31 16.52 4.80
C ARG A 178 -0.90 15.17 5.19
N PHE A 179 -0.66 14.16 4.36
CA PHE A 179 -0.95 12.77 4.64
C PHE A 179 0.19 11.86 4.15
N THR A 180 0.29 10.66 4.73
CA THR A 180 1.29 9.68 4.32
C THR A 180 0.85 8.98 3.02
N ALA A 181 1.64 9.19 1.97
CA ALA A 181 1.48 8.56 0.66
C ALA A 181 2.23 7.22 0.55
N ALA A 182 3.32 7.05 1.31
CA ALA A 182 4.09 5.82 1.39
C ALA A 182 4.60 5.59 2.81
N VAL A 183 4.38 4.38 3.33
CA VAL A 183 4.90 3.94 4.63
C VAL A 183 6.12 3.04 4.45
N ALA A 184 7.02 3.00 5.43
CA ALA A 184 8.05 1.98 5.51
C ALA A 184 8.45 1.66 6.96
N ARG A 185 8.77 0.40 7.22
CA ARG A 185 9.32 -0.08 8.49
C ARG A 185 10.09 -1.37 8.25
N ASP A 186 11.37 -1.38 8.63
CA ASP A 186 12.25 -2.55 8.52
C ASP A 186 12.36 -3.07 7.08
N ASN A 187 11.65 -4.15 6.74
CA ASN A 187 11.59 -4.79 5.42
C ASN A 187 10.27 -4.53 4.65
N ILE A 188 9.43 -3.65 5.17
CA ILE A 188 8.14 -3.23 4.59
C ILE A 188 8.29 -1.82 4.02
#